data_AF-A0A1N7G178-F1
#
_entry.id   AF-A0A1N7G178-F1
#
_cell.length_a   1.000
_cell.length_b   1.000
_cell.length_c   1.000
_cell.angle_alpha   90.00
_cell.angle_beta   90.00
_cell.angle_gamma   90.00
#
_symmetry.space_group_name_H-M   'P 1'
#
loop_
_entity.id
_entity.type
_entity.pdbx_description
1 polymer ?
#
loop_
_entity_poly.entity_id
_entity_poly.type
_entity_poly.pdbx_seq_one_letter_code
_entity_poly.pdbx_strand_id
1 'polypeptide(L)'
;MSFSDSISRVAATAGLPRLRWPEARPAYIGITLLLTALLTASFALSIRDWTVMSYIALPLAALSGAWISGGAATALIGLAQSRARPVPPPAGWVPEGQTAILITLCKEDPSPVAWYIADLSASLGHAGLDCRTRIFVLSDTPAGELAEREATALADLHGDGRIQYRRRAENTGRKPGNIADWLHHYGDAFDYMLVMDADSRMSASRIRRMIRQMEMRPRTGLLQAGMALIPGQSRFGKHQRTAVRLMSHNFGRGMAAWAGRSSNYWGHNAILRVAAFREAAHLPVLPGKAPFGGPVLSHDFIEAAWIRRAGWAVELDPDMAGSAEDGPQTLDEFHKRDRRWCQGNMQHIGMLATPGLHPISRLHLASGALSYLAAPIWLVLVVLIASGAVPVAGAIPFALVAAVLLAPKICALAGWLRSAGTLRRRLVILRASLGELILSTVIAPIMMLRQTASVGSILLGRDCGWKSNTAARLRLPRGMPEAAAGAALLALALQTDGGATLWLAPLILPLLAAPLILRALDAQPV
;
A
#
# COMPACT_ATOMS: atom_id res chain seq x y z
N MET A 1 -19.26 21.46 -12.02
CA MET A 1 -19.22 19.99 -11.91
C MET A 1 -18.43 19.69 -10.64
N SER A 2 -19.05 19.13 -9.61
CA SER A 2 -18.39 18.91 -8.31
C SER A 2 -17.21 17.94 -8.48
N PHE A 3 -16.17 18.07 -7.67
CA PHE A 3 -15.04 17.15 -7.67
C PHE A 3 -15.47 15.71 -7.36
N SER A 4 -16.45 15.58 -6.46
CA SER A 4 -17.17 14.33 -6.14
C SER A 4 -17.77 13.65 -7.38
N ASP A 5 -18.34 14.42 -8.32
CA ASP A 5 -18.94 13.89 -9.56
C ASP A 5 -17.90 13.31 -10.52
N SER A 6 -16.67 13.84 -10.51
CA SER A 6 -15.59 13.39 -11.40
C SER A 6 -15.11 11.97 -11.10
N ILE A 7 -15.40 11.47 -9.88
CA ILE A 7 -15.01 10.14 -9.38
C ILE A 7 -16.10 9.08 -9.70
N SER A 8 -17.31 9.51 -10.05
CA SER A 8 -18.47 8.62 -10.27
C SER A 8 -18.83 8.43 -11.75
N ARG A 9 -18.79 7.18 -12.23
CA ARG A 9 -19.64 6.72 -13.35
C ARG A 9 -20.27 5.37 -13.02
N VAL A 10 -21.59 5.30 -13.20
CA VAL A 10 -22.49 4.20 -12.82
C VAL A 10 -23.08 3.53 -14.07
N ALA A 11 -23.41 2.24 -13.98
CA ALA A 11 -24.56 1.65 -14.68
C ALA A 11 -25.14 0.49 -13.84
N ALA A 12 -26.48 0.40 -13.82
CA ALA A 12 -27.31 -0.34 -12.88
C ALA A 12 -27.62 -1.80 -13.26
N THR A 13 -28.29 -2.46 -12.31
CA THR A 13 -29.03 -3.75 -12.30
C THR A 13 -28.33 -5.04 -11.86
N ALA A 14 -29.11 -5.76 -11.04
CA ALA A 14 -29.08 -7.16 -10.57
C ALA A 14 -28.10 -7.54 -9.43
N GLY A 15 -28.72 -7.96 -8.30
CA GLY A 15 -28.27 -8.97 -7.32
C GLY A 15 -26.89 -8.83 -6.70
N LEU A 16 -26.82 -8.74 -5.36
CA LEU A 16 -25.57 -8.81 -4.60
C LEU A 16 -24.77 -10.07 -5.00
N PRO A 17 -23.56 -9.92 -5.56
CA PRO A 17 -22.66 -11.05 -5.73
C PRO A 17 -22.23 -11.46 -4.33
N ARG A 18 -22.83 -12.55 -3.81
CA ARG A 18 -22.21 -13.32 -2.73
C ARG A 18 -20.78 -13.59 -3.19
N LEU A 19 -19.76 -13.21 -2.40
CA LEU A 19 -18.39 -13.64 -2.64
C LEU A 19 -18.46 -15.17 -2.81
N ARG A 20 -18.30 -15.67 -4.04
CA ARG A 20 -18.56 -17.08 -4.38
C ARG A 20 -17.52 -18.05 -3.81
N TRP A 21 -16.56 -17.52 -3.06
CA TRP A 21 -15.53 -18.31 -2.41
C TRP A 21 -15.48 -17.88 -0.95
N PRO A 22 -16.11 -18.63 -0.02
CA PRO A 22 -15.69 -18.56 1.36
C PRO A 22 -14.19 -18.88 1.38
N GLU A 23 -13.40 -17.87 1.75
CA GLU A 23 -11.98 -17.93 2.11
C GLU A 23 -11.10 -18.71 1.12
N ALA A 24 -10.63 -18.04 0.06
CA ALA A 24 -9.67 -18.58 -0.92
C ALA A 24 -8.26 -18.88 -0.32
N ARG A 25 -8.17 -19.07 1.01
CA ARG A 25 -6.96 -19.34 1.78
C ARG A 25 -6.28 -20.64 1.37
N PRO A 26 -6.97 -21.79 1.22
CA PRO A 26 -6.31 -23.02 0.81
C PRO A 26 -5.69 -22.89 -0.58
N ALA A 27 -6.39 -22.22 -1.50
CA ALA A 27 -5.87 -21.93 -2.84
C ALA A 27 -4.66 -21.00 -2.79
N TYR A 28 -4.69 -19.94 -1.98
CA TYR A 28 -3.55 -19.05 -1.79
C TYR A 28 -2.33 -19.81 -1.28
N ILE A 29 -2.48 -20.56 -0.18
CA ILE A 29 -1.40 -21.35 0.42
C ILE A 29 -0.87 -22.39 -0.59
N GLY A 30 -1.76 -23.16 -1.22
CA GLY A 30 -1.39 -24.20 -2.17
C GLY A 30 -0.64 -23.67 -3.39
N ILE A 31 -1.12 -22.58 -4.01
CA ILE A 31 -0.45 -21.97 -5.17
C ILE A 31 0.89 -21.36 -4.74
N THR A 32 0.94 -20.67 -3.59
CA THR A 32 2.19 -20.09 -3.10
C THR A 32 3.23 -21.18 -2.83
N LEU A 33 2.88 -22.25 -2.13
CA LEU A 33 3.80 -23.36 -1.84
C LEU A 33 4.25 -24.06 -3.13
N LEU A 34 3.34 -24.33 -4.07
CA LEU A 34 3.66 -24.97 -5.34
C LEU A 34 4.65 -24.13 -6.15
N LEU A 35 4.35 -22.85 -6.39
CA LEU A 35 5.23 -21.97 -7.16
C LEU A 35 6.58 -21.77 -6.46
N THR A 36 6.60 -21.67 -5.13
CA THR A 36 7.85 -21.60 -4.35
C THR A 36 8.68 -22.86 -4.51
N ALA A 37 8.06 -24.04 -4.41
CA ALA A 37 8.73 -25.32 -4.59
C ALA A 37 9.30 -25.45 -6.02
N LEU A 38 8.54 -25.07 -7.04
CA LEU A 38 8.99 -25.08 -8.43
C LEU A 38 10.18 -24.14 -8.65
N LEU A 39 10.12 -22.91 -8.13
CA LEU A 39 11.22 -21.94 -8.21
C LEU A 39 12.47 -22.45 -7.50
N THR A 40 12.30 -22.97 -6.28
CA THR A 40 13.42 -23.46 -5.45
C THR A 40 14.05 -24.70 -6.07
N ALA A 41 13.24 -25.66 -6.54
CA ALA A 41 13.72 -26.86 -7.21
C ALA A 41 14.41 -26.52 -8.53
N SER A 42 13.83 -25.62 -9.34
CA SER A 42 14.46 -25.17 -10.58
C SER A 42 15.80 -24.48 -10.33
N PHE A 43 15.91 -23.67 -9.29
CA PHE A 43 17.17 -23.05 -8.89
C PHE A 43 18.19 -24.11 -8.46
N ALA A 44 17.82 -25.01 -7.55
CA ALA A 44 18.68 -26.09 -7.05
C ALA A 44 19.20 -27.00 -8.16
N LEU A 45 18.34 -27.43 -9.10
CA LEU A 45 18.70 -28.27 -10.23
C LEU A 45 19.60 -27.57 -11.25
N SER A 46 19.64 -26.23 -11.22
CA SER A 46 20.46 -25.42 -12.11
C SER A 46 21.82 -25.07 -11.50
N ILE A 47 22.07 -25.35 -10.22
CA ILE A 47 23.38 -25.14 -9.61
C ILE A 47 24.34 -26.20 -10.13
N ARG A 48 25.44 -25.78 -10.77
CA ARG A 48 26.48 -26.71 -11.27
C ARG A 48 27.25 -27.35 -10.13
N ASP A 49 27.69 -26.52 -9.19
CA ASP A 49 28.57 -26.91 -8.09
C ASP A 49 27.96 -26.55 -6.75
N TRP A 50 27.84 -27.54 -5.87
CA TRP A 50 27.33 -27.36 -4.51
C TRP A 50 28.45 -26.88 -3.58
N THR A 51 28.61 -25.57 -3.50
CA THR A 51 29.54 -24.90 -2.58
C THR A 51 28.82 -24.45 -1.31
N VAL A 52 29.57 -23.98 -0.31
CA VAL A 52 28.99 -23.31 0.88
C VAL A 52 28.08 -22.14 0.46
N MET A 53 28.46 -21.40 -0.59
CA MET A 53 27.65 -20.30 -1.11
C MET A 53 26.34 -20.80 -1.74
N SER A 54 26.34 -21.96 -2.40
CA SER A 54 25.13 -22.60 -2.93
C SER A 54 24.14 -22.97 -1.82
N TYR A 55 24.63 -23.50 -0.69
CA TYR A 55 23.80 -23.79 0.49
C TYR A 55 23.25 -22.53 1.17
N ILE A 56 23.96 -21.40 1.11
CA ILE A 56 23.47 -20.11 1.57
C ILE A 56 22.44 -19.53 0.60
N ALA A 57 22.66 -19.65 -0.71
CA ALA A 57 21.79 -19.07 -1.73
C ALA A 57 20.43 -19.78 -1.81
N LEU A 58 20.37 -21.10 -1.58
CA LEU A 58 19.12 -21.86 -1.68
C LEU A 58 17.98 -21.33 -0.78
N PRO A 59 18.16 -21.13 0.55
CA PRO A 59 17.11 -20.57 1.38
C PRO A 59 16.77 -19.11 1.02
N LEU A 60 17.74 -18.31 0.56
CA LEU A 60 17.47 -16.96 0.07
C LEU A 60 16.57 -17.01 -1.17
N ALA A 61 16.87 -17.90 -2.13
CA ALA A 61 16.06 -18.12 -3.33
C ALA A 61 14.66 -18.63 -2.97
N ALA A 62 14.53 -19.52 -1.99
CA ALA A 62 13.24 -20.00 -1.49
C ALA A 62 12.41 -18.87 -0.86
N LEU A 63 13.03 -18.00 -0.05
CA LEU A 63 12.36 -16.84 0.56
C LEU A 63 11.91 -15.81 -0.48
N SER A 64 12.79 -15.48 -1.44
CA SER A 64 12.42 -14.61 -2.58
C SER A 64 11.32 -15.24 -3.43
N GLY A 65 11.41 -16.56 -3.67
CA GLY A 65 10.41 -17.34 -4.40
C GLY A 65 9.05 -17.32 -3.70
N ALA A 66 9.01 -17.49 -2.38
CA ALA A 66 7.80 -17.40 -1.57
C ALA A 66 7.13 -16.03 -1.68
N TRP A 67 7.92 -14.96 -1.62
CA TRP A 67 7.41 -13.60 -1.75
C TRP A 67 6.71 -13.36 -3.10
N ILE A 68 7.39 -13.65 -4.22
CA ILE A 68 6.80 -13.43 -5.55
C ILE A 68 5.65 -14.40 -5.83
N SER A 69 5.71 -15.63 -5.30
CA SER A 69 4.65 -16.64 -5.42
C SER A 69 3.39 -16.24 -4.66
N GLY A 70 3.52 -15.58 -3.50
CA GLY A 70 2.38 -15.00 -2.78
C GLY A 70 1.68 -13.91 -3.59
N GLY A 71 2.45 -13.05 -4.26
CA GLY A 71 1.93 -12.05 -5.18
C GLY A 71 1.21 -12.67 -6.38
N ALA A 72 1.81 -13.68 -7.01
CA ALA A 72 1.23 -14.41 -8.13
C ALA A 72 -0.07 -15.13 -7.73
N ALA A 73 -0.08 -15.85 -6.61
CA ALA A 73 -1.27 -16.52 -6.06
C ALA A 73 -2.41 -15.53 -5.82
N THR A 74 -2.11 -14.38 -5.20
CA THR A 74 -3.09 -13.31 -4.98
C THR A 74 -3.70 -12.84 -6.30
N ALA A 75 -2.88 -12.61 -7.32
CA ALA A 75 -3.37 -12.14 -8.62
C ALA A 75 -4.20 -13.20 -9.37
N LEU A 76 -3.80 -14.47 -9.31
CA LEU A 76 -4.52 -15.59 -9.93
C LEU A 76 -5.91 -15.76 -9.29
N ILE A 77 -5.99 -15.73 -7.95
CA ILE A 77 -7.25 -15.75 -7.22
C ILE A 77 -8.09 -14.54 -7.63
N GLY A 78 -7.51 -13.34 -7.65
CA GLY A 78 -8.22 -12.11 -8.03
C GLY A 78 -8.78 -12.12 -9.45
N LEU A 79 -8.15 -12.87 -10.36
CA LEU A 79 -8.60 -13.07 -11.74
C LEU A 79 -9.75 -14.09 -11.84
N ALA A 80 -9.73 -15.12 -10.98
CA ALA A 80 -10.79 -16.12 -10.86
C ALA A 80 -12.05 -15.55 -10.18
N GLN A 81 -11.90 -14.52 -9.33
CA GLN A 81 -13.04 -13.84 -8.72
C GLN A 81 -13.85 -13.04 -9.75
N SER A 82 -15.17 -13.23 -9.71
CA SER A 82 -16.10 -12.38 -10.45
C SER A 82 -15.97 -10.93 -9.98
N ARG A 83 -15.95 -9.99 -10.94
CA ARG A 83 -16.02 -8.57 -10.62
C ARG A 83 -17.42 -8.26 -10.09
N ALA A 84 -17.56 -8.21 -8.77
CA ALA A 84 -18.81 -7.79 -8.16
C ALA A 84 -19.13 -6.35 -8.59
N ARG A 85 -20.34 -6.12 -9.10
CA ARG A 85 -20.82 -4.76 -9.31
C ARG A 85 -21.20 -4.19 -7.94
N PRO A 86 -20.72 -2.99 -7.58
CA PRO A 86 -21.16 -2.36 -6.34
C PRO A 86 -22.67 -2.15 -6.39
N VAL A 87 -23.38 -2.67 -5.40
CA VAL A 87 -24.82 -2.44 -5.27
C VAL A 87 -25.01 -1.13 -4.52
N PRO A 88 -25.63 -0.11 -5.12
CA PRO A 88 -25.95 1.12 -4.40
C PRO A 88 -26.98 0.81 -3.30
N PRO A 89 -26.95 1.53 -2.17
CA PRO A 89 -28.04 1.46 -1.20
C PRO A 89 -29.39 1.81 -1.86
N PRO A 90 -30.50 1.22 -1.41
CA PRO A 90 -31.83 1.51 -1.96
C PRO A 90 -32.16 3.01 -1.99
N ALA A 91 -33.01 3.41 -2.93
CA ALA A 91 -33.56 4.76 -2.95
C ALA A 91 -34.32 5.02 -1.63
N GLY A 92 -34.15 6.20 -1.05
CA GLY A 92 -34.76 6.55 0.25
C GLY A 92 -34.14 5.87 1.48
N TRP A 93 -33.16 4.98 1.32
CA TRP A 93 -32.46 4.42 2.49
C TRP A 93 -31.72 5.52 3.26
N VAL A 94 -31.78 5.46 4.59
CA VAL A 94 -31.08 6.35 5.51
C VAL A 94 -30.31 5.48 6.51
N PRO A 95 -29.07 5.85 6.89
CA PRO A 95 -28.35 5.14 7.94
C PRO A 95 -29.10 5.09 9.26
N GLU A 96 -29.03 3.94 9.93
CA GLU A 96 -29.52 3.77 11.30
C GLU A 96 -28.52 4.36 12.30
N GLY A 97 -27.23 4.12 12.09
CA GLY A 97 -26.15 4.55 12.98
C GLY A 97 -25.58 5.93 12.65
N GLN A 98 -24.98 6.56 13.67
CA GLN A 98 -24.26 7.82 13.56
C GLN A 98 -22.82 7.60 13.10
N THR A 99 -22.36 8.35 12.10
CA THR A 99 -21.01 8.22 11.53
C THR A 99 -20.21 9.51 11.68
N ALA A 100 -19.06 9.44 12.36
CA ALA A 100 -18.08 10.51 12.35
C ALA A 100 -17.15 10.35 11.14
N ILE A 101 -16.84 11.43 10.44
CA ILE A 101 -15.82 11.47 9.39
C ILE A 101 -14.62 12.21 9.94
N LEU A 102 -13.53 11.51 10.23
CA LEU A 102 -12.32 12.06 10.83
C LEU A 102 -11.31 12.36 9.74
N ILE A 103 -10.97 13.63 9.54
CA ILE A 103 -9.93 14.08 8.62
C ILE A 103 -8.72 14.50 9.44
N THR A 104 -7.64 13.72 9.38
CA THR A 104 -6.42 13.98 10.15
C THR A 104 -5.44 14.85 9.37
N LEU A 105 -4.93 15.91 10.02
CA LEU A 105 -4.13 16.97 9.42
C LEU A 105 -2.88 17.24 10.29
N CYS A 106 -1.72 17.39 9.69
CA CYS A 106 -0.45 17.80 10.29
C CYS A 106 0.49 18.44 9.24
N LYS A 107 0.45 19.78 9.15
CA LYS A 107 1.31 20.62 8.28
C LYS A 107 1.05 20.54 6.77
N GLU A 108 -0.03 19.91 6.33
CA GLU A 108 -0.48 20.00 4.94
C GLU A 108 -0.99 21.42 4.64
N ASP A 109 -1.05 21.77 3.34
CA ASP A 109 -1.64 23.03 2.91
C ASP A 109 -3.16 23.01 3.23
N PRO A 110 -3.66 23.94 4.06
CA PRO A 110 -5.04 23.89 4.50
C PRO A 110 -6.04 24.30 3.41
N SER A 111 -5.63 25.04 2.37
CA SER A 111 -6.58 25.54 1.35
C SER A 111 -7.22 24.43 0.52
N PRO A 112 -6.49 23.45 -0.05
CA PRO A 112 -7.10 22.31 -0.75
C PRO A 112 -7.96 21.43 0.17
N VAL A 113 -7.58 21.32 1.45
CA VAL A 113 -8.30 20.51 2.45
C VAL A 113 -9.64 21.15 2.79
N ALA A 114 -9.65 22.46 3.09
CA ALA A 114 -10.87 23.22 3.37
C ALA A 114 -11.85 23.16 2.20
N TRP A 115 -11.36 23.35 0.97
CA TRP A 115 -12.19 23.25 -0.23
C TRP A 115 -12.82 21.85 -0.37
N TYR A 116 -12.04 20.79 -0.14
CA TYR A 116 -12.55 19.42 -0.21
C TYR A 116 -13.59 19.14 0.88
N ILE A 117 -13.37 19.62 2.10
CA ILE A 117 -14.34 19.47 3.21
C ILE A 117 -15.67 20.15 2.86
N ALA A 118 -15.63 21.36 2.28
CA ALA A 118 -16.83 22.06 1.84
C ALA A 118 -17.60 21.27 0.76
N ASP A 119 -16.90 20.78 -0.27
CA ASP A 119 -17.50 19.96 -1.34
C ASP A 119 -18.07 18.64 -0.80
N LEU A 120 -17.36 18.00 0.13
CA LEU A 120 -17.82 16.77 0.77
C LEU A 120 -19.06 17.02 1.61
N SER A 121 -19.07 18.05 2.45
CA SER A 121 -20.22 18.42 3.29
C SER A 121 -21.47 18.68 2.44
N ALA A 122 -21.33 19.48 1.38
CA ALA A 122 -22.41 19.72 0.43
C ALA A 122 -22.87 18.42 -0.25
N SER A 123 -21.94 17.56 -0.68
CA SER A 123 -22.26 16.27 -1.31
C SER A 123 -22.98 15.30 -0.36
N LEU A 124 -22.63 15.30 0.92
CA LEU A 124 -23.30 14.50 1.95
C LEU A 124 -24.74 14.97 2.17
N GLY A 125 -24.97 16.29 2.17
CA GLY A 125 -26.32 16.88 2.19
C GLY A 125 -27.18 16.43 1.01
N HIS A 126 -26.66 16.55 -0.22
CA HIS A 126 -27.38 16.08 -1.41
C HIS A 126 -27.64 14.56 -1.40
N ALA A 127 -26.81 13.78 -0.71
CA ALA A 127 -26.97 12.33 -0.56
C ALA A 127 -27.90 11.92 0.60
N GLY A 128 -28.49 12.89 1.32
CA GLY A 128 -29.35 12.67 2.48
C GLY A 128 -28.64 12.04 3.68
N LEU A 129 -27.35 12.37 3.87
CA LEU A 129 -26.51 11.85 4.96
C LEU A 129 -26.19 12.89 6.05
N ASP A 130 -26.60 14.14 5.86
CA ASP A 130 -26.34 15.27 6.75
C ASP A 130 -26.81 15.05 8.20
N CYS A 131 -27.96 14.41 8.41
CA CYS A 131 -28.48 14.12 9.75
C CYS A 131 -27.79 12.93 10.46
N ARG A 132 -26.95 12.17 9.74
CA ARG A 132 -26.30 10.94 10.23
C ARG A 132 -24.78 10.98 10.14
N THR A 133 -24.22 12.07 9.61
CA THR A 133 -22.78 12.24 9.43
C THR A 133 -22.33 13.58 9.98
N ARG A 134 -21.17 13.59 10.65
CA ARG A 134 -20.52 14.81 11.12
C ARG A 134 -19.03 14.73 10.82
N ILE A 135 -18.48 15.80 10.27
CA ILE A 135 -17.06 15.88 9.90
C ILE A 135 -16.28 16.45 11.08
N PHE A 136 -15.16 15.82 11.43
CA PHE A 136 -14.18 16.29 12.39
C PHE A 136 -12.84 16.47 11.71
N VAL A 137 -12.29 17.67 11.77
CA VAL A 137 -10.92 17.97 11.33
C VAL A 137 -10.02 17.92 12.55
N LEU A 138 -9.16 16.90 12.60
CA LEU A 138 -8.29 16.58 13.71
C LEU A 138 -6.86 17.01 13.39
N SER A 139 -6.44 18.15 13.94
CA SER A 139 -5.14 18.75 13.64
C SER A 139 -4.08 18.46 14.71
N ASP A 140 -2.93 18.00 14.25
CA ASP A 140 -1.64 17.92 14.95
C ASP A 140 -0.65 18.96 14.40
N THR A 141 -1.10 20.01 13.69
CA THR A 141 -0.23 21.08 13.21
C THR A 141 0.32 21.87 14.42
N PRO A 142 1.65 21.92 14.65
CA PRO A 142 2.23 22.68 15.76
C PRO A 142 1.92 24.18 15.67
N ALA A 143 1.96 24.89 16.80
CA ALA A 143 1.77 26.34 16.81
C ALA A 143 2.77 27.08 15.91
N GLY A 144 2.29 28.15 15.27
CA GLY A 144 3.01 28.98 14.32
C GLY A 144 2.14 29.34 13.11
N GLU A 145 2.77 29.97 12.11
CA GLU A 145 2.10 30.51 10.91
C GLU A 145 1.23 29.47 10.18
N LEU A 146 1.68 28.22 10.06
CA LEU A 146 0.90 27.16 9.42
C LEU A 146 -0.41 26.86 10.18
N ALA A 147 -0.41 26.88 11.51
CA ALA A 147 -1.60 26.65 12.31
C ALA A 147 -2.59 27.83 12.22
N GLU A 148 -2.09 29.06 12.07
CA GLU A 148 -2.93 30.26 11.86
C GLU A 148 -3.59 30.23 10.49
N ARG A 149 -2.84 29.89 9.44
CA ARG A 149 -3.38 29.69 8.09
C ARG A 149 -4.44 28.58 8.05
N GLU A 150 -4.19 27.51 8.78
CA GLU A 150 -5.13 26.38 8.93
C GLU A 150 -6.42 26.80 9.62
N ALA A 151 -6.34 27.49 10.75
CA ALA A 151 -7.50 27.99 11.46
C ALA A 151 -8.32 28.95 10.60
N THR A 152 -7.67 29.88 9.90
CA THR A 152 -8.35 30.82 8.98
C THR A 152 -9.06 30.10 7.84
N ALA A 153 -8.41 29.12 7.20
CA ALA A 153 -9.00 28.39 6.08
C ALA A 153 -10.22 27.54 6.49
N LEU A 154 -10.30 27.11 7.75
CA LEU A 154 -11.37 26.27 8.29
C LEU A 154 -12.44 27.06 9.06
N ALA A 155 -12.22 28.35 9.32
CA ALA A 155 -13.10 29.18 10.15
C ALA A 155 -14.55 29.22 9.63
N ASP A 156 -14.71 29.46 8.32
CA ASP A 156 -16.02 29.59 7.68
C ASP A 156 -16.80 28.27 7.60
N LEU A 157 -16.12 27.13 7.80
CA LEU A 157 -16.73 25.80 7.68
C LEU A 157 -17.36 25.33 8.99
N HIS A 158 -16.96 25.86 10.15
CA HIS A 158 -17.39 25.35 11.46
C HIS A 158 -18.80 25.82 11.89
N GLY A 159 -19.33 26.88 11.27
CA GLY A 159 -20.45 27.67 11.82
C GLY A 159 -21.81 26.97 11.94
N ASP A 160 -22.06 25.87 11.21
CA ASP A 160 -23.35 25.18 11.20
C ASP A 160 -23.40 23.89 12.06
N GLY A 161 -22.31 23.55 12.75
CA GLY A 161 -22.19 22.38 13.61
C GLY A 161 -21.98 21.03 12.90
N ARG A 162 -22.04 20.98 11.56
CA ARG A 162 -21.80 19.75 10.77
C ARG A 162 -20.31 19.44 10.59
N ILE A 163 -19.47 20.46 10.71
CA ILE A 163 -18.02 20.34 10.64
C ILE A 163 -17.46 20.84 11.96
N GLN A 164 -16.57 20.08 12.59
CA GLN A 164 -15.88 20.44 13.82
C GLN A 164 -14.38 20.46 13.60
N TYR A 165 -13.75 21.61 13.78
CA TYR A 165 -12.31 21.73 13.72
C TYR A 165 -11.71 21.76 15.13
N ARG A 166 -10.65 20.97 15.34
CA ARG A 166 -9.91 20.94 16.60
C ARG A 166 -8.42 20.73 16.33
N ARG A 167 -7.61 21.57 16.97
CA ARG A 167 -6.15 21.42 17.01
C ARG A 167 -5.70 21.11 18.43
N ARG A 168 -4.84 20.10 18.59
CA ARG A 168 -4.25 19.76 19.90
C ARG A 168 -3.06 20.67 20.22
N ALA A 169 -2.91 21.02 21.49
CA ALA A 169 -1.71 21.72 21.97
C ALA A 169 -0.52 20.76 22.06
N GLU A 170 -0.77 19.52 22.50
CA GLU A 170 0.23 18.46 22.62
C GLU A 170 -0.10 17.28 21.70
N ASN A 171 0.81 16.98 20.77
CA ASN A 171 0.61 15.96 19.74
C ASN A 171 1.06 14.55 20.21
N THR A 172 0.75 14.21 21.46
CA THR A 172 1.10 12.91 22.03
C THR A 172 0.44 11.80 21.23
N GLY A 173 1.24 10.78 20.86
CA GLY A 173 0.78 9.65 20.05
C GLY A 173 0.48 9.98 18.58
N ARG A 174 0.65 11.24 18.13
CA ARG A 174 0.41 11.68 16.72
C ARG A 174 -1.01 11.33 16.26
N LYS A 175 -1.18 10.92 14.99
CA LYS A 175 -2.47 10.49 14.41
C LYS A 175 -3.23 9.48 15.29
N PRO A 176 -2.67 8.34 15.74
CA PRO A 176 -3.36 7.46 16.67
C PRO A 176 -3.77 8.15 17.97
N GLY A 177 -2.90 8.97 18.54
CA GLY A 177 -3.21 9.75 19.73
C GLY A 177 -4.32 10.78 19.51
N ASN A 178 -4.40 11.40 18.32
CA ASN A 178 -5.43 12.38 18.00
C ASN A 178 -6.80 11.69 17.84
N ILE A 179 -6.82 10.52 17.21
CA ILE A 179 -8.03 9.68 17.11
C ILE A 179 -8.45 9.17 18.49
N ALA A 180 -7.51 8.71 19.32
CA ALA A 180 -7.79 8.27 20.69
C ALA A 180 -8.36 9.41 21.55
N ASP A 181 -7.79 10.60 21.44
CA ASP A 181 -8.28 11.79 22.12
C ASP A 181 -9.68 12.20 21.62
N TRP A 182 -9.96 12.08 20.32
CA TRP A 182 -11.32 12.28 19.79
C TRP A 182 -12.30 11.22 20.31
N LEU A 183 -11.90 9.94 20.36
CA LEU A 183 -12.72 8.84 20.87
C LEU A 183 -13.12 9.02 22.33
N HIS A 184 -12.24 9.62 23.13
CA HIS A 184 -12.49 9.93 24.54
C HIS A 184 -13.54 11.04 24.70
N HIS A 185 -13.47 12.10 23.88
CA HIS A 185 -14.33 13.27 24.05
C HIS A 185 -15.65 13.21 23.27
N TYR A 186 -15.67 12.53 22.12
CA TYR A 186 -16.80 12.55 21.18
C TYR A 186 -17.27 11.17 20.75
N GLY A 187 -16.47 10.12 20.97
CA GLY A 187 -16.72 8.79 20.42
C GLY A 187 -18.04 8.15 20.87
N ASP A 188 -18.56 8.50 22.05
CA ASP A 188 -19.81 7.94 22.58
C ASP A 188 -21.04 8.29 21.73
N ALA A 189 -20.97 9.37 20.95
CA ALA A 189 -22.07 9.82 20.11
C ALA A 189 -22.13 9.13 18.73
N PHE A 190 -21.22 8.21 18.43
CA PHE A 190 -21.06 7.63 17.09
C PHE A 190 -20.91 6.10 17.12
N ASP A 191 -21.63 5.44 16.22
CA ASP A 191 -21.49 4.01 15.97
C ASP A 191 -20.27 3.70 15.09
N TYR A 192 -19.99 4.61 14.16
CA TYR A 192 -18.96 4.46 13.15
C TYR A 192 -18.03 5.67 13.10
N MET A 193 -16.76 5.42 12.79
CA MET A 193 -15.80 6.46 12.41
C MET A 193 -15.16 6.12 11.07
N LEU A 194 -15.21 7.05 10.11
CA LEU A 194 -14.52 6.99 8.83
C LEU A 194 -13.23 7.79 8.94
N VAL A 195 -12.08 7.13 8.92
CA VAL A 195 -10.77 7.79 9.03
C VAL A 195 -10.24 8.14 7.64
N MET A 196 -9.86 9.39 7.45
CA MET A 196 -9.31 9.95 6.22
C MET A 196 -8.07 10.78 6.53
N ASP A 197 -7.03 10.67 5.71
CA ASP A 197 -5.89 11.59 5.74
C ASP A 197 -6.23 12.88 4.98
N ALA A 198 -5.45 13.95 5.21
CA ALA A 198 -5.64 15.23 4.51
C ALA A 198 -5.51 15.11 2.97
N ASP A 199 -4.76 14.12 2.49
CA ASP A 199 -4.59 13.77 1.07
C ASP A 199 -5.63 12.74 0.56
N SER A 200 -6.55 12.31 1.42
CA SER A 200 -7.61 11.36 1.07
C SER A 200 -8.80 12.05 0.42
N ARG A 201 -9.42 11.38 -0.56
CA ARG A 201 -10.63 11.83 -1.25
C ARG A 201 -11.63 10.70 -1.34
N MET A 202 -12.84 10.93 -0.85
CA MET A 202 -13.96 10.00 -0.96
C MET A 202 -15.24 10.71 -1.42
N SER A 203 -16.03 10.04 -2.24
CA SER A 203 -17.35 10.53 -2.67
C SER A 203 -18.42 10.22 -1.62
N ALA A 204 -19.44 11.06 -1.51
CA ALA A 204 -20.58 10.80 -0.62
C ALA A 204 -21.26 9.45 -0.93
N SER A 205 -21.34 9.07 -2.21
CA SER A 205 -21.88 7.78 -2.64
C SER A 205 -21.06 6.58 -2.15
N ARG A 206 -19.73 6.71 -2.05
CA ARG A 206 -18.85 5.67 -1.48
C ARG A 206 -19.05 5.56 0.03
N ILE A 207 -19.10 6.69 0.73
CA ILE A 207 -19.36 6.75 2.18
C ILE A 207 -20.71 6.11 2.49
N ARG A 208 -21.77 6.49 1.78
CA ARG A 208 -23.12 5.91 1.87
C ARG A 208 -23.10 4.38 1.75
N ARG A 209 -22.35 3.85 0.78
CA ARG A 209 -22.19 2.41 0.55
C ARG A 209 -21.44 1.72 1.69
N MET A 210 -20.37 2.32 2.18
CA MET A 210 -19.56 1.76 3.27
C MET A 210 -20.34 1.71 4.59
N ILE A 211 -21.11 2.76 4.91
CA ILE A 211 -22.03 2.73 6.07
C ILE A 211 -23.02 1.58 5.94
N ARG A 212 -23.65 1.43 4.76
CA ARG A 212 -24.58 0.31 4.53
C ARG A 212 -23.91 -1.06 4.67
N GLN A 213 -22.65 -1.20 4.23
CA GLN A 213 -21.90 -2.44 4.39
C GLN A 213 -21.66 -2.77 5.87
N MET A 214 -21.39 -1.76 6.70
CA MET A 214 -21.21 -1.92 8.15
C MET A 214 -22.50 -2.33 8.89
N GLU A 215 -23.65 -1.78 8.49
CA GLU A 215 -24.95 -2.18 9.05
C GLU A 215 -25.33 -3.62 8.65
N MET A 216 -25.15 -3.96 7.37
CA MET A 216 -25.48 -5.31 6.86
C MET A 216 -24.53 -6.39 7.39
N ARG A 217 -23.42 -6.01 8.00
CA ARG A 217 -22.41 -6.93 8.54
C ARG A 217 -22.09 -6.56 9.99
N PRO A 218 -22.98 -6.89 10.95
CA PRO A 218 -22.82 -6.49 12.34
C PRO A 218 -21.50 -6.91 12.99
N ARG A 219 -20.86 -7.99 12.51
CA ARG A 219 -19.56 -8.46 13.02
C ARG A 219 -18.34 -7.83 12.36
N THR A 220 -18.51 -6.96 11.36
CA THR A 220 -17.39 -6.22 10.74
C THR A 220 -17.06 -5.04 11.64
N GLY A 221 -15.83 -5.04 12.15
CA GLY A 221 -15.27 -3.97 12.99
C GLY A 221 -14.48 -2.96 12.17
N LEU A 222 -13.88 -3.38 11.06
CA LEU A 222 -13.13 -2.52 10.14
C LEU A 222 -13.40 -2.92 8.70
N LEU A 223 -13.71 -1.94 7.87
CA LEU A 223 -13.82 -2.08 6.42
C LEU A 223 -12.89 -1.08 5.72
N GLN A 224 -11.81 -1.60 5.16
CA GLN A 224 -10.85 -0.85 4.35
C GLN A 224 -11.39 -0.69 2.92
N ALA A 225 -11.43 0.54 2.40
CA ALA A 225 -11.69 0.76 0.98
C ALA A 225 -10.42 0.56 0.16
N GLY A 226 -10.56 0.00 -1.04
CA GLY A 226 -9.54 0.14 -2.08
C GLY A 226 -9.38 1.61 -2.47
N MET A 227 -8.13 2.02 -2.73
CA MET A 227 -7.78 3.43 -2.96
C MET A 227 -7.16 3.61 -4.34
N ALA A 228 -7.73 4.51 -5.13
CA ALA A 228 -7.13 4.96 -6.38
C ALA A 228 -6.14 6.11 -6.12
N LEU A 229 -5.31 6.44 -7.11
CA LEU A 229 -4.50 7.67 -7.07
C LEU A 229 -5.16 8.78 -7.89
N ILE A 230 -5.22 9.99 -7.34
CA ILE A 230 -5.59 11.19 -8.10
C ILE A 230 -4.56 11.47 -9.22
N PRO A 231 -4.89 12.30 -10.24
CA PRO A 231 -3.98 12.53 -11.36
C PRO A 231 -2.64 13.10 -10.90
N GLY A 232 -1.54 12.36 -11.12
CA GLY A 232 -0.20 12.88 -10.93
C GLY A 232 0.15 13.95 -11.96
N GLN A 233 0.95 14.93 -11.54
CA GLN A 233 1.44 16.02 -12.36
C GLN A 233 2.72 15.61 -13.09
N SER A 234 3.67 15.00 -12.36
CA SER A 234 4.95 14.52 -12.92
C SER A 234 4.80 13.24 -13.76
N ARG A 235 5.88 12.87 -14.48
CA ARG A 235 5.94 11.59 -15.20
C ARG A 235 5.88 10.40 -14.23
N PHE A 236 6.61 10.46 -13.12
CA PHE A 236 6.54 9.44 -12.07
C PHE A 236 5.13 9.29 -11.48
N GLY A 237 4.46 10.38 -11.10
CA GLY A 237 3.11 10.36 -10.54
C GLY A 237 2.07 9.82 -11.54
N LYS A 238 2.20 10.17 -12.83
CA LYS A 238 1.36 9.60 -13.91
C LYS A 238 1.58 8.09 -14.07
N HIS A 239 2.83 7.64 -14.00
CA HIS A 239 3.16 6.22 -14.03
C HIS A 239 2.58 5.47 -12.82
N GLN A 240 2.77 6.01 -11.61
CA GLN A 240 2.24 5.41 -10.38
C GLN A 240 0.72 5.24 -10.43
N ARG A 241 -0.01 6.29 -10.86
CA ARG A 241 -1.45 6.21 -11.08
C ARG A 241 -1.84 5.15 -12.10
N THR A 242 -1.07 5.02 -13.19
CA THR A 242 -1.32 4.00 -14.22
C THR A 242 -1.13 2.59 -13.66
N ALA A 243 -0.05 2.35 -12.91
CA ALA A 243 0.22 1.08 -12.24
C ALA A 243 -0.91 0.70 -11.27
N VAL A 244 -1.30 1.61 -10.38
CA VAL A 244 -2.41 1.38 -9.42
C VAL A 244 -3.72 1.07 -10.15
N ARG A 245 -4.06 1.84 -11.20
CA ARG A 245 -5.29 1.59 -11.97
C ARG A 245 -5.32 0.22 -12.62
N LEU A 246 -4.19 -0.21 -13.21
CA LEU A 246 -4.08 -1.49 -13.90
C LEU A 246 -4.12 -2.66 -12.90
N MET A 247 -3.31 -2.61 -11.84
CA MET A 247 -3.00 -3.77 -11.01
C MET A 247 -3.91 -3.90 -9.78
N SER A 248 -4.23 -2.80 -9.09
CA SER A 248 -4.83 -2.84 -7.75
C SER A 248 -6.25 -3.43 -7.71
N HIS A 249 -7.04 -3.28 -8.79
CA HIS A 249 -8.38 -3.90 -8.86
C HIS A 249 -8.32 -5.43 -8.78
N ASN A 250 -7.44 -6.04 -9.59
CA ASN A 250 -7.32 -7.49 -9.63
C ASN A 250 -6.67 -8.02 -8.35
N PHE A 251 -5.57 -7.39 -7.95
CA PHE A 251 -4.82 -7.78 -6.76
C PHE A 251 -5.66 -7.62 -5.49
N GLY A 252 -6.38 -6.51 -5.35
CA GLY A 252 -7.28 -6.25 -4.21
C GLY A 252 -8.40 -7.28 -4.10
N ARG A 253 -9.01 -7.73 -5.22
CA ARG A 253 -9.99 -8.83 -5.19
C ARG A 253 -9.38 -10.13 -4.68
N GLY A 254 -8.16 -10.44 -5.10
CA GLY A 254 -7.41 -11.58 -4.61
C GLY A 254 -7.19 -11.52 -3.12
N MET A 255 -6.68 -10.37 -2.65
CA MET A 255 -6.41 -10.10 -1.24
C MET A 255 -7.69 -10.21 -0.40
N ALA A 256 -8.78 -9.57 -0.83
CA ALA A 256 -10.07 -9.67 -0.15
C ALA A 256 -10.58 -11.12 -0.08
N ALA A 257 -10.36 -11.92 -1.13
CA ALA A 257 -10.83 -13.30 -1.21
C ALA A 257 -10.07 -14.25 -0.27
N TRP A 258 -8.73 -14.15 -0.22
CA TRP A 258 -7.95 -15.04 0.64
C TRP A 258 -7.84 -14.51 2.08
N ALA A 259 -7.70 -13.20 2.30
CA ALA A 259 -7.66 -12.67 3.67
C ALA A 259 -9.04 -12.79 4.36
N GLY A 260 -10.12 -12.61 3.59
CA GLY A 260 -11.49 -12.73 4.07
C GLY A 260 -11.76 -11.77 5.23
N ARG A 261 -12.23 -12.32 6.36
CA ARG A 261 -12.53 -11.57 7.60
C ARG A 261 -11.30 -11.18 8.43
N SER A 262 -10.10 -11.48 7.94
CA SER A 262 -8.83 -11.19 8.62
C SER A 262 -7.92 -10.34 7.71
N SER A 263 -8.52 -9.44 6.95
CA SER A 263 -7.82 -8.48 6.10
C SER A 263 -7.03 -7.46 6.94
N ASN A 264 -6.52 -6.43 6.28
CA ASN A 264 -5.64 -5.44 6.88
C ASN A 264 -6.19 -4.01 6.77
N TYR A 265 -5.54 -3.08 7.47
CA TYR A 265 -5.84 -1.64 7.50
C TYR A 265 -4.62 -0.84 7.05
N TRP A 266 -4.85 0.24 6.30
CA TRP A 266 -3.80 1.13 5.75
C TRP A 266 -3.83 2.53 6.36
N GLY A 267 -4.53 2.71 7.49
CA GLY A 267 -4.55 3.96 8.25
C GLY A 267 -5.59 4.98 7.78
N HIS A 268 -6.14 4.87 6.58
CA HIS A 268 -7.14 5.81 6.05
C HIS A 268 -8.03 5.19 4.98
N ASN A 269 -9.04 5.93 4.55
CA ASN A 269 -10.12 5.50 3.66
C ASN A 269 -10.81 4.22 4.17
N ALA A 270 -10.98 4.13 5.48
CA ALA A 270 -11.58 2.98 6.14
C ALA A 270 -12.65 3.43 7.12
N ILE A 271 -13.77 2.70 7.14
CA ILE A 271 -14.80 2.87 8.15
C ILE A 271 -14.61 1.81 9.23
N LEU A 272 -14.66 2.25 10.49
CA LEU A 272 -14.49 1.42 11.67
C LEU A 272 -15.74 1.54 12.53
N ARG A 273 -16.10 0.44 13.20
CA ARG A 273 -17.07 0.48 14.29
C ARG A 273 -16.36 0.98 15.54
N VAL A 274 -16.91 2.01 16.17
CA VAL A 274 -16.31 2.62 17.37
C VAL A 274 -16.16 1.60 18.49
N ALA A 275 -17.17 0.76 18.72
CA ALA A 275 -17.10 -0.34 19.69
C ALA A 275 -15.94 -1.31 19.41
N ALA A 276 -15.76 -1.72 18.15
CA ALA A 276 -14.69 -2.64 17.77
C ALA A 276 -13.29 -2.05 18.00
N PHE A 277 -13.13 -0.74 17.74
CA PHE A 277 -11.87 -0.04 17.99
C PHE A 277 -11.60 0.15 19.48
N ARG A 278 -12.64 0.38 20.31
CA ARG A 278 -12.51 0.50 21.77
C ARG A 278 -12.20 -0.83 22.45
N GLU A 279 -12.79 -1.93 21.96
CA GLU A 279 -12.50 -3.27 22.45
C GLU A 279 -11.10 -3.77 22.02
N ALA A 280 -10.55 -3.22 20.93
CA ALA A 280 -9.19 -3.51 20.53
C ALA A 280 -8.20 -2.95 21.55
N ALA A 281 -7.16 -3.73 21.85
CA ALA A 281 -6.12 -3.30 22.79
C ALA A 281 -5.43 -2.02 22.32
N HIS A 282 -5.01 -1.18 23.26
CA HIS A 282 -4.23 0.02 22.98
C HIS A 282 -2.91 -0.32 22.27
N LEU A 283 -2.48 0.59 21.40
CA LEU A 283 -1.18 0.54 20.75
C LEU A 283 -0.05 0.50 21.81
N PRO A 284 0.87 -0.48 21.74
CA PRO A 284 1.98 -0.59 22.65
C PRO A 284 3.06 0.42 22.27
N VAL A 285 3.83 0.82 23.27
CA VAL A 285 5.15 1.40 23.06
C VAL A 285 6.15 0.25 23.07
N LEU A 286 6.91 0.08 21.99
CA LEU A 286 7.85 -1.02 21.88
C LEU A 286 9.04 -0.81 22.84
N PRO A 287 9.52 -1.88 23.51
CA PRO A 287 10.67 -1.77 24.39
C PRO A 287 11.95 -1.44 23.62
N GLY A 288 12.91 -0.82 24.29
CA GLY A 288 14.21 -0.47 23.73
C GLY A 288 14.24 0.86 22.98
N LYS A 289 15.35 1.10 22.28
CA LYS A 289 15.60 2.35 21.54
C LYS A 289 15.13 2.23 20.09
N ALA A 290 14.75 3.36 19.49
CA ALA A 290 14.57 3.45 18.05
C ALA A 290 15.84 2.93 17.33
N PRO A 291 15.71 2.29 16.15
CA PRO A 291 14.53 2.24 15.28
C PRO A 291 13.55 1.08 15.53
N PHE A 292 13.89 0.12 16.39
CA PHE A 292 13.04 -1.04 16.71
C PHE A 292 12.13 -0.82 17.92
N GLY A 293 12.55 0.00 18.89
CA GLY A 293 11.75 0.42 20.03
C GLY A 293 10.99 1.73 19.81
N GLY A 294 10.21 2.14 20.82
CA GLY A 294 9.43 3.38 20.81
C GLY A 294 8.02 3.25 20.20
N PRO A 295 7.37 4.38 19.88
CA PRO A 295 6.06 4.37 19.24
C PRO A 295 6.09 3.65 17.89
N VAL A 296 5.04 2.89 17.60
CA VAL A 296 4.91 2.20 16.31
C VAL A 296 4.66 3.23 15.21
N LEU A 297 5.44 3.15 14.12
CA LEU A 297 5.22 3.99 12.95
C LEU A 297 4.01 3.52 12.12
N SER A 298 4.01 2.23 11.75
CA SER A 298 2.94 1.54 11.02
C SER A 298 1.93 0.92 11.99
N HIS A 299 1.18 1.78 12.69
CA HIS A 299 0.18 1.42 13.68
C HIS A 299 -1.02 0.68 13.09
N ASP A 300 -1.40 1.05 11.87
CA ASP A 300 -2.53 0.57 11.09
C ASP A 300 -2.62 -0.96 11.00
N PHE A 301 -1.52 -1.63 10.65
CA PHE A 301 -1.50 -3.10 10.56
C PHE A 301 -1.79 -3.76 11.90
N ILE A 302 -1.33 -3.14 12.98
CA ILE A 302 -1.48 -3.70 14.31
C ILE A 302 -2.87 -3.43 14.87
N GLU A 303 -3.46 -2.27 14.58
CA GLU A 303 -4.86 -1.98 14.87
C GLU A 303 -5.79 -3.00 14.19
N ALA A 304 -5.56 -3.30 12.91
CA ALA A 304 -6.28 -4.39 12.23
C ALA A 304 -6.09 -5.74 12.96
N ALA A 305 -4.87 -6.05 13.38
CA ALA A 305 -4.56 -7.28 14.09
C ALA A 305 -5.25 -7.36 15.47
N TRP A 306 -5.34 -6.25 16.21
CA TRP A 306 -6.02 -6.21 17.50
C TRP A 306 -7.53 -6.23 17.37
N ILE A 307 -8.12 -5.51 16.42
CA ILE A 307 -9.55 -5.59 16.11
C ILE A 307 -9.90 -7.04 15.75
N ARG A 308 -9.07 -7.69 14.93
CA ARG A 308 -9.27 -9.09 14.58
C ARG A 308 -9.14 -10.02 15.79
N ARG A 309 -8.17 -9.78 16.67
CA ARG A 309 -7.95 -10.52 17.92
C ARG A 309 -9.11 -10.37 18.90
N ALA A 310 -9.74 -9.20 18.95
CA ALA A 310 -10.92 -8.92 19.77
C ALA A 310 -12.20 -9.60 19.25
N GLY A 311 -12.13 -10.35 18.13
CA GLY A 311 -13.25 -11.15 17.61
C GLY A 311 -14.01 -10.49 16.46
N TRP A 312 -13.67 -9.26 16.10
CA TRP A 312 -14.28 -8.54 14.98
C TRP A 312 -13.69 -8.97 13.64
N ALA A 313 -14.49 -8.88 12.57
CA ALA A 313 -13.98 -9.04 11.22
C ALA A 313 -13.31 -7.76 10.73
N VAL A 314 -12.18 -7.93 10.05
CA VAL A 314 -11.48 -6.92 9.29
C VAL A 314 -11.59 -7.29 7.82
N GLU A 315 -12.20 -6.44 7.01
CA GLU A 315 -12.53 -6.72 5.62
C GLU A 315 -11.94 -5.66 4.68
N LEU A 316 -11.58 -6.09 3.47
CA LEU A 316 -11.22 -5.20 2.36
C LEU A 316 -12.36 -5.19 1.36
N ASP A 317 -12.87 -3.99 1.05
CA ASP A 317 -13.66 -3.78 -0.16
C ASP A 317 -12.72 -3.41 -1.32
N PRO A 318 -12.50 -4.30 -2.29
CA PRO A 318 -11.52 -4.10 -3.36
C PRO A 318 -11.98 -3.09 -4.42
N ASP A 319 -13.20 -2.55 -4.32
CA ASP A 319 -13.67 -1.50 -5.21
C ASP A 319 -13.02 -0.15 -4.85
N MET A 320 -12.30 0.43 -5.81
CA MET A 320 -11.65 1.74 -5.68
C MET A 320 -12.55 2.90 -6.14
N ALA A 321 -13.74 2.63 -6.68
CA ALA A 321 -14.63 3.67 -7.16
C ALA A 321 -15.16 4.52 -6.00
N GLY A 322 -14.90 5.84 -6.07
CA GLY A 322 -15.30 6.78 -5.03
C GLY A 322 -14.31 6.91 -3.87
N SER A 323 -13.10 6.35 -3.98
CA SER A 323 -12.04 6.47 -2.98
C SER A 323 -10.67 6.66 -3.64
N ALA A 324 -9.94 7.68 -3.24
CA ALA A 324 -8.62 8.00 -3.77
C ALA A 324 -7.72 8.67 -2.72
N GLU A 325 -6.43 8.76 -3.03
CA GLU A 325 -5.43 9.52 -2.29
C GLU A 325 -4.46 10.24 -3.25
N ASP A 326 -3.69 11.19 -2.73
CA ASP A 326 -2.56 11.78 -3.43
C ASP A 326 -1.35 10.83 -3.41
N GLY A 327 -0.65 10.78 -4.56
CA GLY A 327 0.58 10.02 -4.71
C GLY A 327 1.81 10.93 -4.68
N PRO A 328 2.99 10.44 -4.23
CA PRO A 328 4.25 11.14 -4.41
C PRO A 328 4.49 11.54 -5.87
N GLN A 329 4.97 12.76 -6.10
CA GLN A 329 5.21 13.26 -7.45
C GLN A 329 6.63 12.94 -7.93
N THR A 330 7.58 12.69 -7.04
CA THR A 330 8.94 12.30 -7.45
C THR A 330 9.35 10.97 -6.84
N LEU A 331 10.32 10.31 -7.47
CA LEU A 331 10.87 9.08 -6.92
C LEU A 331 11.56 9.35 -5.56
N ASP A 332 12.12 10.54 -5.36
CA ASP A 332 12.71 10.92 -4.07
C ASP A 332 11.67 11.14 -2.96
N GLU A 333 10.52 11.74 -3.27
CA GLU A 333 9.38 11.82 -2.33
C GLU A 333 8.84 10.44 -2.00
N PHE A 334 8.72 9.57 -3.01
CA PHE A 334 8.32 8.19 -2.82
C PHE A 334 9.25 7.48 -1.84
N HIS A 335 10.56 7.58 -2.03
CA HIS A 335 11.54 6.96 -1.13
C HIS A 335 11.53 7.53 0.29
N LYS A 336 11.28 8.83 0.46
CA LYS A 336 11.14 9.42 1.81
C LYS A 336 9.93 8.83 2.54
N ARG A 337 8.79 8.67 1.85
CA ARG A 337 7.59 8.01 2.40
C ARG A 337 7.88 6.53 2.68
N ASP A 338 8.48 5.82 1.72
CA ASP A 338 8.81 4.40 1.81
C ASP A 338 9.80 4.08 2.94
N ARG A 339 10.75 4.97 3.25
CA ARG A 339 11.71 4.77 4.36
C ARG A 339 11.02 4.72 5.74
N ARG A 340 9.94 5.48 5.94
CA ARG A 340 9.15 5.44 7.18
C ARG A 340 8.36 4.14 7.29
N TRP A 341 7.74 3.73 6.18
CA TRP A 341 7.06 2.44 6.08
C TRP A 341 8.01 1.26 6.29
N CYS A 342 9.22 1.31 5.74
CA CYS A 342 10.25 0.31 5.95
C CYS A 342 10.55 0.10 7.44
N GLN A 343 10.77 1.18 8.20
CA GLN A 343 11.02 1.06 9.63
C GLN A 343 9.80 0.55 10.40
N GLY A 344 8.60 1.07 10.12
CA GLY A 344 7.37 0.61 10.76
C GLY A 344 7.12 -0.89 10.53
N ASN A 345 7.34 -1.37 9.32
CA ASN A 345 7.21 -2.79 9.00
C ASN A 345 8.32 -3.65 9.63
N MET A 346 9.55 -3.13 9.76
CA MET A 346 10.61 -3.82 10.49
C MET A 346 10.32 -3.94 11.99
N GLN A 347 9.60 -2.97 12.59
CA GLN A 347 9.12 -3.06 13.98
C GLN A 347 8.12 -4.22 14.17
N HIS A 348 7.34 -4.58 13.15
CA HIS A 348 6.35 -5.65 13.23
C HIS A 348 6.97 -7.04 13.48
N ILE A 349 8.23 -7.25 13.12
CA ILE A 349 8.96 -8.52 13.36
C ILE A 349 8.90 -8.90 14.85
N GLY A 350 9.15 -7.93 15.74
CA GLY A 350 9.11 -8.14 17.18
C GLY A 350 7.72 -8.46 17.73
N MET A 351 6.66 -8.23 16.94
CA MET A 351 5.27 -8.45 17.34
C MET A 351 4.69 -9.76 16.79
N LEU A 352 5.39 -10.46 15.91
CA LEU A 352 4.89 -11.69 15.28
C LEU A 352 4.53 -12.77 16.30
N ALA A 353 5.21 -12.79 17.45
CA ALA A 353 4.98 -13.75 18.53
C ALA A 353 3.81 -13.38 19.47
N THR A 354 3.19 -12.21 19.30
CA THR A 354 2.14 -11.71 20.21
C THR A 354 1.00 -12.73 20.39
N PRO A 355 0.67 -13.13 21.62
CA PRO A 355 -0.39 -14.10 21.88
C PRO A 355 -1.76 -13.67 21.34
N GLY A 356 -2.54 -14.65 20.88
CA GLY A 356 -3.91 -14.46 20.39
C GLY A 356 -4.04 -13.84 18.99
N LEU A 357 -2.94 -13.46 18.32
CA LEU A 357 -3.01 -12.98 16.94
C LEU A 357 -3.48 -14.07 15.98
N HIS A 358 -4.46 -13.74 15.14
CA HIS A 358 -4.93 -14.61 14.07
C HIS A 358 -3.79 -14.93 13.08
N PRO A 359 -3.67 -16.17 12.54
CA PRO A 359 -2.58 -16.54 11.64
C PRO A 359 -2.44 -15.62 10.42
N ILE A 360 -3.57 -15.17 9.86
CA ILE A 360 -3.56 -14.22 8.72
C ILE A 360 -3.06 -12.83 9.13
N SER A 361 -3.37 -12.37 10.35
CA SER A 361 -2.82 -11.10 10.85
C SER A 361 -1.29 -11.21 11.03
N ARG A 362 -0.79 -12.36 11.51
CA ARG A 362 0.65 -12.65 11.55
C ARG A 362 1.26 -12.67 10.15
N LEU A 363 0.57 -13.26 9.18
CA LEU A 363 1.00 -13.25 7.78
C LEU A 363 1.07 -11.82 7.23
N HIS A 364 0.11 -10.93 7.54
CA HIS A 364 0.17 -9.53 7.12
C HIS A 364 1.36 -8.77 7.72
N LEU A 365 1.60 -8.93 9.03
CA LEU A 365 2.76 -8.34 9.72
C LEU A 365 4.09 -8.87 9.13
N ALA A 366 4.20 -10.19 8.93
CA ALA A 366 5.39 -10.81 8.35
C ALA A 366 5.60 -10.38 6.89
N SER A 367 4.51 -10.30 6.11
CA SER A 367 4.55 -9.84 4.72
C SER A 367 4.97 -8.38 4.63
N GLY A 368 4.55 -7.54 5.58
CA GLY A 368 4.99 -6.16 5.72
C GLY A 368 6.51 -6.05 5.81
N ALA A 369 7.11 -6.78 6.77
CA ALA A 369 8.56 -6.84 6.93
C ALA A 369 9.28 -7.46 5.70
N LEU A 370 8.77 -8.60 5.21
CA LEU A 370 9.35 -9.32 4.08
C LEU A 370 9.34 -8.49 2.78
N SER A 371 8.36 -7.60 2.61
CA SER A 371 8.29 -6.69 1.45
C SER A 371 9.52 -5.79 1.31
N TYR A 372 10.16 -5.46 2.45
CA TYR A 372 11.41 -4.70 2.49
C TYR A 372 12.64 -5.59 2.53
N LEU A 373 12.61 -6.71 3.27
CA LEU A 373 13.72 -7.66 3.34
C LEU A 373 13.98 -8.38 2.01
N ALA A 374 12.97 -8.50 1.14
CA ALA A 374 13.11 -9.09 -0.18
C ALA A 374 14.19 -8.38 -1.02
N ALA A 375 14.34 -7.05 -0.89
CA ALA A 375 15.32 -6.28 -1.64
C ALA A 375 16.80 -6.66 -1.32
N PRO A 376 17.26 -6.63 -0.05
CA PRO A 376 18.62 -7.08 0.28
C PRO A 376 18.83 -8.58 0.05
N ILE A 377 17.82 -9.43 0.29
CA ILE A 377 17.90 -10.88 0.00
C ILE A 377 18.17 -11.08 -1.50
N TRP A 378 17.41 -10.40 -2.35
CA TRP A 378 17.58 -10.46 -3.80
C TRP A 378 18.92 -9.89 -4.26
N LEU A 379 19.38 -8.78 -3.68
CA LEU A 379 20.68 -8.21 -3.99
C LEU A 379 21.82 -9.20 -3.67
N VAL A 380 21.77 -9.88 -2.53
CA VAL A 380 22.76 -10.91 -2.17
C VAL A 380 22.74 -12.05 -3.18
N LEU A 381 21.56 -12.56 -3.56
CA LEU A 381 21.44 -13.60 -4.59
C LEU A 381 22.06 -13.15 -5.92
N VAL A 382 21.75 -11.94 -6.37
CA VAL A 382 22.32 -11.36 -7.59
C VAL A 382 23.84 -11.30 -7.51
N VAL A 383 24.42 -10.84 -6.39
CA VAL A 383 25.88 -10.75 -6.23
C VAL A 383 26.53 -12.13 -6.21
N LEU A 384 25.90 -13.13 -5.58
CA LEU A 384 26.40 -14.50 -5.55
C LEU A 384 26.41 -15.13 -6.95
N ILE A 385 25.37 -14.88 -7.75
CA ILE A 385 25.27 -15.35 -9.13
C ILE A 385 26.26 -14.58 -10.03
N ALA A 386 26.29 -13.25 -9.93
CA ALA A 386 27.11 -12.38 -10.76
C ALA A 386 28.61 -12.58 -10.52
N SER A 387 29.02 -12.92 -9.30
CA SER A 387 30.43 -13.20 -8.97
C SER A 387 30.88 -14.61 -9.36
N GLY A 388 29.96 -15.47 -9.82
CA GLY A 388 30.25 -16.89 -10.07
C GLY A 388 30.36 -17.74 -8.81
N ALA A 389 30.18 -17.15 -7.61
CA ALA A 389 30.18 -17.88 -6.35
C ALA A 389 29.07 -18.95 -6.28
N VAL A 390 27.97 -18.73 -7.00
CA VAL A 390 26.92 -19.72 -7.24
C VAL A 390 26.72 -19.86 -8.75
N PRO A 391 27.37 -20.86 -9.39
CA PRO A 391 27.27 -21.07 -10.82
C PRO A 391 25.90 -21.67 -11.19
N VAL A 392 25.01 -20.83 -11.75
CA VAL A 392 23.69 -21.25 -12.22
C VAL A 392 23.73 -21.50 -13.73
N ALA A 393 23.41 -22.73 -14.13
CA ALA A 393 23.33 -23.17 -15.52
C ALA A 393 21.95 -22.97 -16.12
N GLY A 394 21.91 -22.63 -17.42
CA GLY A 394 20.69 -22.58 -18.20
C GLY A 394 19.78 -21.38 -17.88
N ALA A 395 18.72 -21.27 -18.67
CA ALA A 395 17.78 -20.15 -18.64
C ALA A 395 16.53 -20.41 -17.79
N ILE A 396 16.24 -21.69 -17.50
CA ILE A 396 14.99 -22.13 -16.88
C ILE A 396 14.68 -21.44 -15.55
N PRO A 397 15.60 -21.35 -14.56
CA PRO A 397 15.28 -20.72 -13.29
C PRO A 397 14.95 -19.23 -13.46
N PHE A 398 15.67 -18.53 -14.34
CA PHE A 398 15.42 -17.11 -14.62
C PHE A 398 14.10 -16.90 -15.36
N ALA A 399 13.78 -17.76 -16.34
CA ALA A 399 12.51 -17.72 -17.06
C ALA A 399 11.33 -18.01 -16.13
N LEU A 400 11.47 -18.95 -15.19
CA LEU A 400 10.42 -19.27 -14.22
C LEU A 400 10.22 -18.13 -13.21
N VAL A 401 11.31 -17.55 -12.69
CA VAL A 401 11.25 -16.33 -11.86
C VAL A 401 10.53 -15.21 -12.60
N ALA A 402 10.91 -14.93 -13.85
CA ALA A 402 10.27 -13.91 -14.67
C ALA A 402 8.77 -14.20 -14.91
N ALA A 403 8.40 -15.45 -15.19
CA ALA A 403 7.01 -15.85 -15.38
C ALA A 403 6.16 -15.62 -14.12
N VAL A 404 6.66 -16.02 -12.95
CA VAL A 404 5.96 -15.82 -11.66
C VAL A 404 5.89 -14.33 -11.31
N LEU A 405 6.98 -13.58 -11.51
CA LEU A 405 7.05 -12.14 -11.26
C LEU A 405 6.08 -11.34 -12.16
N LEU A 406 5.91 -11.76 -13.41
CA LEU A 406 4.99 -11.12 -14.36
C LEU A 406 3.53 -11.55 -14.18
N ALA A 407 3.26 -12.63 -13.44
CA ALA A 407 1.90 -13.16 -13.27
C ALA A 407 0.88 -12.11 -12.78
N PRO A 408 1.19 -11.22 -11.80
CA PRO A 408 0.26 -10.16 -11.41
C PRO A 408 -0.11 -9.20 -12.52
N LYS A 409 0.87 -8.80 -13.35
CA LYS A 409 0.67 -7.90 -14.48
C LYS A 409 -0.13 -8.58 -15.60
N ILE A 410 0.17 -9.84 -15.89
CA ILE A 410 -0.57 -10.65 -16.87
C ILE A 410 -2.03 -10.84 -16.45
N CYS A 411 -2.28 -11.17 -15.18
CA CYS A 411 -3.63 -11.31 -14.63
C CYS A 411 -4.41 -9.99 -14.70
N ALA A 412 -3.78 -8.88 -14.33
CA ALA A 412 -4.38 -7.55 -14.45
C ALA A 412 -4.75 -7.23 -15.92
N LEU A 413 -3.83 -7.43 -16.86
CA LEU A 413 -4.07 -7.24 -18.28
C LEU A 413 -5.23 -8.11 -18.78
N ALA A 414 -5.23 -9.40 -18.46
CA ALA A 414 -6.30 -10.32 -18.85
C ALA A 414 -7.68 -9.85 -18.31
N GLY A 415 -7.74 -9.41 -17.05
CA GLY A 415 -8.96 -8.87 -16.45
C GLY A 415 -9.49 -7.62 -17.18
N TRP A 416 -8.60 -6.71 -17.58
CA TRP A 416 -8.96 -5.51 -18.33
C TRP A 416 -9.37 -5.81 -19.78
N LEU A 417 -8.68 -6.73 -20.46
CA LEU A 417 -9.02 -7.14 -21.82
C LEU A 417 -10.39 -7.85 -21.89
N ARG A 418 -10.72 -8.70 -20.91
CA ARG A 418 -12.05 -9.33 -20.79
C ARG A 418 -13.19 -8.31 -20.66
N SER A 419 -12.91 -7.16 -20.07
CA SER A 419 -13.89 -6.08 -19.88
C SER A 419 -13.80 -4.98 -20.95
N ALA A 420 -12.93 -5.15 -21.95
CA ALA A 420 -12.78 -4.23 -23.07
C ALA A 420 -13.76 -4.60 -24.19
N GLY A 421 -14.88 -3.86 -24.27
CA GLY A 421 -15.93 -4.06 -25.29
C GLY A 421 -15.59 -3.54 -26.69
N THR A 422 -14.45 -2.88 -26.91
CA THR A 422 -14.05 -2.31 -28.22
C THR A 422 -12.56 -2.50 -28.49
N LEU A 423 -12.18 -2.61 -29.77
CA LEU A 423 -10.77 -2.72 -30.19
C LEU A 423 -9.93 -1.52 -29.74
N ARG A 424 -10.47 -0.30 -29.89
CA ARG A 424 -9.80 0.93 -29.42
C ARG A 424 -9.47 0.85 -27.93
N ARG A 425 -10.39 0.36 -27.10
CA ARG A 425 -10.16 0.20 -25.65
C ARG A 425 -9.09 -0.86 -25.36
N ARG A 426 -9.08 -1.98 -26.10
CA ARG A 426 -8.03 -3.00 -25.99
C ARG A 426 -6.64 -2.43 -26.31
N LEU A 427 -6.51 -1.66 -27.38
CA LEU A 427 -5.24 -1.02 -27.76
C LEU A 427 -4.75 -0.03 -26.69
N VAL A 428 -5.64 0.75 -26.10
CA VAL A 428 -5.29 1.66 -24.98
C VAL A 428 -4.79 0.86 -23.77
N ILE A 429 -5.45 -0.23 -23.40
CA ILE A 429 -5.05 -1.09 -22.29
C ILE A 429 -3.68 -1.74 -22.56
N LEU A 430 -3.46 -2.25 -23.77
CA LEU A 430 -2.18 -2.87 -24.16
C LEU A 430 -1.04 -1.85 -24.10
N ARG A 431 -1.23 -0.65 -24.66
CA ARG A 431 -0.23 0.43 -24.61
C ARG A 431 0.07 0.86 -23.17
N ALA A 432 -0.97 1.01 -22.33
CA ALA A 432 -0.79 1.37 -20.93
C ALA A 432 -0.04 0.27 -20.15
N SER A 433 -0.37 -1.01 -20.40
CA SER A 433 0.27 -2.15 -19.72
C SER A 433 1.73 -2.33 -20.18
N LEU A 434 2.02 -2.11 -21.47
CA LEU A 434 3.39 -2.15 -21.98
C LEU A 434 4.23 -1.00 -21.43
N GLY A 435 3.70 0.23 -21.43
CA GLY A 435 4.39 1.38 -20.85
C GLY A 435 4.64 1.21 -19.35
N GLU A 436 3.67 0.64 -18.63
CA GLU A 436 3.82 0.32 -17.21
C GLU A 436 4.88 -0.78 -17.00
N LEU A 437 4.89 -1.84 -17.80
CA LEU A 437 5.88 -2.91 -17.72
C LEU A 437 7.30 -2.38 -17.94
N ILE A 438 7.51 -1.56 -18.99
CA ILE A 438 8.83 -0.97 -19.30
C ILE A 438 9.30 -0.10 -18.14
N LEU A 439 8.47 0.86 -17.69
CA LEU A 439 8.86 1.81 -16.65
C LEU A 439 9.09 1.13 -15.31
N SER A 440 8.23 0.20 -14.90
CA SER A 440 8.42 -0.53 -13.65
C SER A 440 9.66 -1.43 -13.66
N THR A 441 9.99 -2.04 -14.81
CA THR A 441 11.24 -2.80 -14.99
C THR A 441 12.47 -1.91 -14.85
N VAL A 442 12.42 -0.69 -15.40
CA VAL A 442 13.51 0.29 -15.30
C VAL A 442 13.66 0.85 -13.87
N ILE A 443 12.55 1.02 -13.14
CA ILE A 443 12.55 1.57 -11.78
C ILE A 443 12.96 0.52 -10.73
N ALA A 444 12.62 -0.76 -10.93
CA ALA A 444 12.81 -1.82 -9.93
C ALA A 444 14.25 -1.97 -9.40
N PRO A 445 15.33 -1.92 -10.21
CA PRO A 445 16.71 -2.04 -9.71
C PRO A 445 17.11 -0.87 -8.80
N ILE A 446 16.66 0.35 -9.14
CA ILE A 446 16.90 1.56 -8.34
C ILE A 446 16.19 1.42 -6.98
N MET A 447 14.93 0.96 -7.01
CA MET A 447 14.16 0.69 -5.79
C MET A 447 14.84 -0.36 -4.91
N MET A 448 15.33 -1.46 -5.50
CA MET A 448 16.03 -2.52 -4.79
C MET A 448 17.23 -1.97 -3.98
N LEU A 449 18.07 -1.14 -4.60
CA LEU A 449 19.23 -0.57 -3.90
C LEU A 449 18.81 0.38 -2.77
N ARG A 450 17.81 1.24 -3.01
CA ARG A 450 17.34 2.21 -2.01
C ARG A 450 16.61 1.56 -0.84
N GLN A 451 15.84 0.49 -1.08
CA GLN A 451 15.23 -0.32 -0.03
C GLN A 451 16.29 -1.11 0.74
N THR A 452 17.28 -1.69 0.06
CA THR A 452 18.43 -2.33 0.71
C THR A 452 19.18 -1.37 1.63
N ALA A 453 19.45 -0.15 1.15
CA ALA A 453 20.07 0.90 1.96
C ALA A 453 19.19 1.32 3.15
N SER A 454 17.87 1.32 2.98
CA SER A 454 16.90 1.62 4.05
C SER A 454 16.93 0.56 5.14
N VAL A 455 16.88 -0.72 4.77
CA VAL A 455 16.99 -1.86 5.69
C VAL A 455 18.34 -1.83 6.42
N GLY A 456 19.46 -1.70 5.69
CA GLY A 456 20.79 -1.62 6.29
C GLY A 456 20.92 -0.45 7.27
N SER A 457 20.35 0.71 6.94
CA SER A 457 20.29 1.87 7.83
C SER A 457 19.55 1.57 9.14
N ILE A 458 18.41 0.88 9.08
CA ILE A 458 17.64 0.46 10.27
C ILE A 458 18.43 -0.53 11.12
N LEU A 459 19.05 -1.54 10.49
CA LEU A 459 19.86 -2.54 11.20
C LEU A 459 21.07 -1.92 11.90
N LEU A 460 21.62 -0.83 11.34
CA LEU A 460 22.69 -0.02 11.96
C LEU A 460 22.18 0.95 13.05
N GLY A 461 20.91 0.84 13.46
CA GLY A 461 20.33 1.68 14.52
C GLY A 461 19.95 3.09 14.09
N ARG A 462 19.89 3.37 12.77
CA ARG A 462 19.54 4.72 12.28
C ARG A 462 18.01 4.85 12.17
N ASP A 463 17.46 5.68 13.02
CA ASP A 463 16.06 6.10 12.97
C ASP A 463 15.79 6.96 11.72
N CYS A 464 14.70 6.70 11.00
CA CYS A 464 14.21 7.65 9.99
C CYS A 464 13.70 8.93 10.65
N GLY A 465 13.35 8.85 11.93
CA GLY A 465 12.74 9.92 12.69
C GLY A 465 11.39 10.30 12.12
N TRP A 466 10.79 11.27 12.81
CA TRP A 466 9.63 12.00 12.30
C TRP A 466 9.93 13.49 12.09
N LYS A 467 11.11 13.92 12.55
CA LYS A 467 11.71 15.22 12.22
C LYS A 467 12.80 14.91 11.21
N SER A 468 12.82 15.62 10.08
CA SER A 468 13.90 15.52 9.12
C SER A 468 15.21 15.88 9.82
N ASN A 469 16.05 14.90 10.14
CA ASN A 469 17.34 15.20 10.72
C ASN A 469 18.22 15.77 9.60
N THR A 470 18.34 17.09 9.55
CA THR A 470 19.12 17.90 8.61
C THR A 470 20.61 17.86 8.96
N ALA A 471 21.14 16.70 9.35
CA ALA A 471 22.59 16.55 9.45
C ALA A 471 23.18 16.69 8.04
N ALA A 472 24.15 17.58 7.88
CA ALA A 472 24.90 17.77 6.65
C ALA A 472 25.59 16.44 6.29
N ARG A 473 25.03 15.72 5.33
CA ARG A 473 25.62 14.51 4.75
C ARG A 473 26.23 14.88 3.41
N LEU A 474 27.36 14.26 3.09
CA LEU A 474 27.94 14.33 1.75
C LEU A 474 26.85 13.87 0.75
N ARG A 475 26.31 14.82 -0.03
CA ARG A 475 25.28 14.53 -1.02
C ARG A 475 25.97 14.14 -2.31
N LEU A 476 26.10 12.84 -2.54
CA LEU A 476 26.50 12.33 -3.85
C LEU A 476 25.48 12.79 -4.90
N PRO A 477 25.91 13.05 -6.15
CA PRO A 477 24.97 13.42 -7.20
C PRO A 477 23.90 12.34 -7.39
N ARG A 478 22.66 12.77 -7.67
CA ARG A 478 21.50 11.88 -7.82
C ARG A 478 21.78 10.77 -8.84
N GLY A 479 21.56 9.53 -8.43
CA GLY A 479 21.72 8.34 -9.28
C GLY A 479 23.14 7.78 -9.37
N MET A 480 24.16 8.49 -8.85
CA MET A 480 25.55 8.02 -8.91
C MET A 480 25.83 6.78 -8.05
N PRO A 481 25.29 6.65 -6.82
CA PRO A 481 25.44 5.41 -6.06
C PRO A 481 24.85 4.20 -6.79
N GLU A 482 23.69 4.37 -7.42
CA GLU A 482 23.03 3.33 -8.19
C GLU A 482 23.83 2.97 -9.45
N ALA A 483 24.37 3.95 -10.17
CA ALA A 483 25.25 3.73 -11.32
C ALA A 483 26.55 3.01 -10.94
N ALA A 484 27.17 3.38 -9.82
CA ALA A 484 28.37 2.72 -9.30
C ALA A 484 28.08 1.26 -8.95
N ALA A 485 26.95 0.97 -8.31
CA ALA A 485 26.52 -0.41 -8.03
C ALA A 485 26.25 -1.19 -9.33
N GLY A 486 25.65 -0.56 -10.35
CA GLY A 486 25.49 -1.16 -11.67
C GLY A 486 26.82 -1.51 -12.34
N ALA A 487 27.81 -0.62 -12.26
CA ALA A 487 29.15 -0.84 -12.79
C ALA A 487 29.89 -1.96 -12.05
N ALA A 488 29.77 -2.02 -10.73
CA ALA A 488 30.33 -3.11 -9.92
C ALA A 488 29.70 -4.47 -10.28
N LEU A 489 28.37 -4.54 -10.43
CA LEU A 489 27.68 -5.77 -10.84
C LEU A 489 28.08 -6.21 -12.26
N LEU A 490 28.25 -5.26 -13.18
CA LEU A 490 28.75 -5.56 -14.52
C LEU A 490 30.18 -6.11 -14.47
N ALA A 491 31.07 -5.48 -13.71
CA ALA A 491 32.44 -5.93 -13.56
C ALA A 491 32.53 -7.35 -12.96
N LEU A 492 31.66 -7.70 -12.00
CA LEU A 492 31.55 -9.06 -11.49
C LEU A 492 31.06 -10.02 -12.58
N ALA A 493 29.97 -9.69 -13.27
CA ALA A 493 29.37 -10.55 -14.28
C ALA A 493 30.33 -10.85 -15.46
N LEU A 494 31.14 -9.87 -15.86
CA LEU A 494 32.14 -10.03 -16.93
C LEU A 494 33.30 -10.97 -16.57
N GLN A 495 33.50 -11.30 -15.29
CA GLN A 495 34.51 -12.26 -14.84
C GLN A 495 34.02 -13.72 -14.90
N THR A 496 32.75 -13.94 -15.22
CA THR A 496 32.13 -15.27 -15.33
C THR A 496 31.92 -15.68 -16.79
N ASP A 497 31.76 -16.97 -17.06
CA ASP A 497 31.49 -17.52 -18.40
C ASP A 497 30.12 -17.09 -18.96
N GLY A 498 29.98 -15.82 -19.35
CA GLY A 498 29.02 -15.18 -20.28
C GLY A 498 27.50 -15.35 -20.08
N GLY A 499 27.01 -16.46 -19.55
CA GLY A 499 25.60 -16.85 -19.54
C GLY A 499 24.76 -16.04 -18.56
N ALA A 500 25.31 -15.71 -17.38
CA ALA A 500 24.58 -14.93 -16.36
C ALA A 500 24.45 -13.44 -16.74
N THR A 501 25.42 -12.89 -17.47
CA THR A 501 25.49 -11.46 -17.79
C THR A 501 24.29 -10.95 -18.60
N LEU A 502 23.78 -11.76 -19.54
CA LEU A 502 22.58 -11.40 -20.32
C LEU A 502 21.31 -11.38 -19.47
N TRP A 503 21.16 -12.30 -18.53
CA TRP A 503 20.01 -12.36 -17.61
C TRP A 503 20.02 -11.24 -16.58
N LEU A 504 21.20 -10.70 -16.26
CA LEU A 504 21.36 -9.55 -15.39
C LEU A 504 21.20 -8.20 -16.13
N ALA A 505 21.12 -8.19 -17.47
CA ALA A 505 20.99 -6.94 -18.23
C ALA A 505 19.76 -6.08 -17.83
N PRO A 506 18.56 -6.65 -17.59
CA PRO A 506 17.41 -5.87 -17.10
C PRO A 506 17.63 -5.23 -15.73
N LEU A 507 18.63 -5.68 -14.96
CA LEU A 507 19.04 -5.10 -13.68
C LEU A 507 20.18 -4.09 -13.86
N ILE A 508 21.24 -4.46 -14.59
CA ILE A 508 22.46 -3.68 -14.75
C ILE A 508 22.20 -2.41 -15.56
N LEU A 509 21.48 -2.51 -16.69
CA LEU A 509 21.29 -1.37 -17.58
C LEU A 509 20.53 -0.21 -16.92
N PRO A 510 19.42 -0.43 -16.19
CA PRO A 510 18.77 0.66 -15.47
C PRO A 510 19.62 1.25 -14.33
N LEU A 511 20.46 0.45 -13.68
CA LEU A 511 21.36 0.96 -12.64
C LEU A 511 22.39 1.90 -13.23
N LEU A 512 23.07 1.50 -14.32
CA LEU A 512 24.02 2.36 -15.04
C LEU A 512 23.37 3.66 -15.53
N ALA A 513 22.11 3.58 -16.00
CA ALA A 513 21.36 4.72 -16.49
C ALA A 513 20.62 5.51 -15.38
N ALA A 514 20.79 5.16 -14.09
CA ALA A 514 20.03 5.75 -13.00
C ALA A 514 20.06 7.29 -12.95
N PRO A 515 21.19 7.99 -13.17
CA PRO A 515 21.21 9.46 -13.20
C PRO A 515 20.28 10.07 -14.25
N LEU A 516 20.14 9.43 -15.42
CA LEU A 516 19.27 9.86 -16.50
C LEU A 516 17.80 9.51 -16.20
N ILE A 517 17.55 8.30 -15.72
CA ILE A 517 16.20 7.82 -15.38
C ILE A 517 15.57 8.71 -14.30
N LEU A 518 16.30 9.02 -13.23
CA LEU A 518 15.82 9.87 -12.15
C LEU A 518 15.45 11.27 -12.64
N ARG A 519 16.31 11.89 -13.45
CA ARG A 519 16.04 13.19 -14.07
C ARG A 519 14.80 13.14 -14.96
N ALA A 520 14.66 12.09 -15.76
CA ALA A 520 13.55 11.95 -16.70
C ALA A 520 12.19 11.68 -16.02
N LEU A 521 12.18 10.99 -14.88
CA LEU A 521 10.96 10.65 -14.13
C LEU A 521 10.47 11.80 -13.25
N ASP A 522 11.40 12.54 -12.64
CA ASP A 522 11.08 13.66 -11.74
C ASP A 522 10.83 14.98 -12.49
N ALA A 523 11.12 15.03 -13.80
CA ALA A 523 10.79 16.18 -14.63
C ALA A 523 9.27 16.42 -14.61
N GLN A 524 8.88 17.66 -14.29
CA GLN A 524 7.51 18.10 -14.52
C GLN A 524 7.30 18.22 -16.04
N PRO A 525 6.22 17.65 -16.58
CA PRO A 525 5.88 17.87 -17.98
C PRO A 525 5.62 19.36 -18.19
N VAL A 526 6.32 19.93 -19.17
CA VAL A 526 6.10 21.30 -19.68
C VAL A 526 4.66 21.44 -20.15
#